data_AF-A0AAW3MQ09-F1
#
_entry.id   AF-A0AAW3MQ09-F1
#
_cell.length_a   1.000
_cell.length_b   1.000
_cell.length_c   1.000
_cell.angle_alpha   90.00
_cell.angle_beta   90.00
_cell.angle_gamma   90.00
#
_symmetry.space_group_name_H-M   'P 1'
#
loop_
_entity.id
_entity.type
_entity.pdbx_description
1 polymer ?
#
loop_
_entity_poly.entity_id
_entity_poly.type
_entity_poly.pdbx_seq_one_letter_code
_entity_poly.pdbx_strand_id
1 'polypeptide(L)'
;MNDLGIVESRLSALLSRLQPAGRRAAMRDIARALRRSHQARIAAQKNPDGTVYDARKPRLKPDGKPRDKRGRIKRAAMFAKLRTARYLKVEADANGLAIGFDGRVAGIARVHQFGERGRVAPGGAEYQYPARVLLGLKPGDCDLILDLLLKHVAR
;
A
#
# COMPACT_ATOMS: atom_id res chain seq x y z
N MET A 1 -7.22 -27.28 42.32
CA MET A 1 -6.34 -26.60 41.35
C MET A 1 -6.34 -25.13 41.74
N ASN A 2 -5.19 -24.49 41.94
CA ASN A 2 -5.11 -23.12 42.47
C ASN A 2 -5.42 -22.10 41.37
N ASP A 3 -6.48 -21.31 41.51
CA ASP A 3 -6.93 -20.30 40.55
C ASP A 3 -5.83 -19.28 40.22
N LEU A 4 -4.97 -18.96 41.19
CA LEU A 4 -3.84 -18.05 40.99
C LEU A 4 -2.82 -18.61 39.99
N GLY A 5 -2.56 -19.92 40.02
CA GLY A 5 -1.64 -20.57 39.07
C GLY A 5 -2.19 -20.61 37.64
N ILE A 6 -3.52 -20.69 37.48
CA ILE A 6 -4.18 -20.57 36.17
C ILE A 6 -3.99 -19.16 35.62
N VAL A 7 -4.18 -18.12 36.45
CA VAL A 7 -3.96 -16.73 36.05
C VAL A 7 -2.51 -16.49 35.67
N GLU A 8 -1.56 -16.92 36.50
CA GLU A 8 -0.12 -16.76 36.26
C GLU A 8 0.31 -17.39 34.94
N SER A 9 -0.06 -18.66 34.69
CA SER A 9 0.29 -19.36 33.45
C SER A 9 -0.26 -18.66 32.20
N ARG A 10 -1.49 -18.13 32.26
CA ARG A 10 -2.10 -17.37 31.16
C ARG A 10 -1.40 -16.04 30.92
N LEU A 11 -1.07 -15.30 31.97
CA LEU A 11 -0.35 -14.03 31.87
C LEU A 11 1.07 -14.23 31.33
N SER A 12 1.79 -15.26 31.77
CA SER A 12 3.12 -15.60 31.25
C SER A 12 3.08 -15.94 29.75
N ALA A 13 2.05 -16.66 29.29
CA ALA A 13 1.87 -16.94 27.87
C ALA A 13 1.59 -15.67 27.05
N LEU A 14 0.79 -14.73 27.58
CA LEU A 14 0.56 -13.43 26.94
C LEU A 14 1.85 -12.61 26.85
N LEU A 15 2.61 -12.54 27.94
CA LEU A 15 3.90 -11.85 27.97
C LEU A 15 4.90 -12.44 26.98
N SER A 16 4.92 -13.76 26.79
CA SER A 16 5.81 -14.42 25.83
C SER A 16 5.47 -14.04 24.37
N ARG A 17 4.19 -13.90 24.03
CA ARG A 17 3.72 -13.44 22.71
C ARG A 17 4.02 -11.96 22.47
N LEU A 18 4.05 -11.15 23.52
CA LEU A 18 4.42 -9.74 23.45
C LEU A 18 5.94 -9.50 23.42
N GLN A 19 6.77 -10.54 23.53
CA GLN A 19 8.22 -10.42 23.35
C GLN A 19 8.59 -9.99 21.92
N PRO A 20 9.83 -9.49 21.69
CA PRO A 20 10.24 -8.96 20.39
C PRO A 20 9.99 -9.91 19.21
N ALA A 21 10.14 -11.22 19.40
CA ALA A 21 9.88 -12.22 18.36
C ALA A 21 8.39 -12.27 17.96
N GLY A 22 7.48 -12.25 18.93
CA GLY A 22 6.04 -12.24 18.68
C GLY A 22 5.55 -10.91 18.09
N ARG A 23 6.06 -9.77 18.57
CA ARG A 23 5.79 -8.46 17.94
C ARG A 23 6.26 -8.41 16.50
N ARG A 24 7.46 -8.92 16.20
CA ARG A 24 7.98 -9.02 14.83
C ARG A 24 7.13 -9.95 13.97
N ALA A 25 6.56 -11.01 14.52
CA ALA A 25 5.62 -11.86 13.79
C ALA A 25 4.33 -11.09 13.45
N ALA A 26 3.76 -10.39 14.44
CA ALA A 26 2.58 -9.53 14.24
C ALA A 26 2.81 -8.45 13.18
N MET A 27 3.89 -7.69 13.29
CA MET A 27 4.21 -6.62 12.34
C MET A 27 4.40 -7.14 10.91
N ARG A 28 5.04 -8.30 10.72
CA ARG A 28 5.20 -8.91 9.40
C ARG A 28 3.86 -9.30 8.78
N ASP A 29 2.94 -9.86 9.56
CA ASP A 29 1.64 -10.28 9.06
C ASP A 29 0.75 -9.08 8.71
N ILE A 30 0.74 -8.05 9.56
CA ILE A 30 0.07 -6.79 9.30
C ILE A 30 0.64 -6.13 8.04
N ALA A 31 1.96 -6.03 7.91
CA ALA A 31 2.60 -5.42 6.75
C ALA A 31 2.23 -6.15 5.44
N ARG A 32 2.19 -7.49 5.46
CA ARG A 32 1.74 -8.29 4.31
C ARG A 32 0.27 -8.04 3.97
N ALA A 33 -0.60 -7.95 4.98
CA ALA A 33 -2.03 -7.72 4.78
C ALA A 33 -2.29 -6.31 4.21
N LEU A 34 -1.68 -5.29 4.78
CA LEU A 34 -1.75 -3.92 4.28
C LEU A 34 -1.19 -3.80 2.86
N ARG A 35 -0.04 -4.43 2.57
CA ARG A 35 0.50 -4.46 1.20
C ARG A 35 -0.49 -5.04 0.19
N ARG A 36 -1.18 -6.14 0.54
CA ARG A 36 -2.24 -6.71 -0.31
C ARG A 36 -3.42 -5.75 -0.46
N SER A 37 -3.82 -5.06 0.61
CA SER A 37 -4.87 -4.03 0.56
C SER A 37 -4.51 -2.90 -0.41
N HIS A 38 -3.30 -2.35 -0.30
CA HIS A 38 -2.77 -1.33 -1.21
C HIS A 38 -2.70 -1.85 -2.66
N GLN A 39 -2.23 -3.08 -2.86
CA GLN A 39 -2.17 -3.72 -4.17
C GLN A 39 -3.52 -3.82 -4.86
N ALA A 40 -4.53 -4.30 -4.13
CA ALA A 40 -5.89 -4.44 -4.63
C ALA A 40 -6.49 -3.06 -4.95
N ARG A 41 -6.31 -2.08 -4.06
CA ARG A 41 -6.81 -0.72 -4.25
C ARG A 41 -6.17 -0.01 -5.46
N ILE A 42 -4.85 -0.10 -5.61
CA ILE A 42 -4.14 0.47 -6.78
C ILE A 42 -4.58 -0.26 -8.06
N ALA A 43 -4.77 -1.58 -8.02
CA ALA A 43 -5.30 -2.33 -9.17
C ALA A 43 -6.72 -1.85 -9.56
N ALA A 44 -7.55 -1.53 -8.57
CA ALA A 44 -8.89 -0.97 -8.76
C ALA A 44 -8.89 0.52 -9.14
N GLN A 45 -7.73 1.18 -9.19
CA GLN A 45 -7.57 2.61 -9.49
C GLN A 45 -8.35 3.53 -8.53
N LYS A 46 -8.25 3.27 -7.22
CA LYS A 46 -8.93 4.06 -6.18
C LYS A 46 -7.99 4.70 -5.16
N ASN A 47 -8.37 5.86 -4.66
CA ASN A 47 -7.79 6.48 -3.47
C ASN A 47 -8.26 5.75 -2.19
N PRO A 48 -7.58 5.95 -1.04
CA PRO A 48 -7.95 5.31 0.23
C PRO A 48 -9.38 5.63 0.72
N ASP A 49 -9.89 6.82 0.38
CA ASP A 49 -11.26 7.25 0.66
C ASP A 49 -12.32 6.56 -0.26
N GLY A 50 -11.87 5.79 -1.24
CA GLY A 50 -12.71 5.08 -2.20
C GLY A 50 -12.99 5.83 -3.51
N THR A 51 -12.60 7.11 -3.62
CA THR A 51 -12.72 7.88 -4.87
C THR A 51 -11.85 7.28 -5.97
N VAL A 52 -12.27 7.43 -7.23
CA VAL A 52 -11.51 6.93 -8.37
C VAL A 52 -10.33 7.85 -8.67
N TYR A 53 -9.22 7.28 -9.15
CA TYR A 53 -8.10 8.07 -9.64
C TYR A 53 -8.50 8.90 -10.85
N ASP A 54 -7.98 10.13 -10.90
CA ASP A 54 -8.13 10.97 -12.08
C ASP A 54 -7.60 10.27 -13.33
N ALA A 55 -8.41 10.32 -14.38
CA ALA A 55 -8.10 9.67 -15.64
C ALA A 55 -6.81 10.25 -16.26
N ARG A 56 -6.05 9.41 -16.93
CA ARG A 56 -4.86 9.85 -17.65
C ARG A 56 -5.27 10.67 -18.88
N LYS A 57 -4.63 11.83 -19.09
CA LYS A 57 -4.83 12.64 -20.31
C LYS A 57 -4.67 11.78 -21.58
N PRO A 58 -5.61 11.81 -22.52
CA PRO A 58 -5.50 11.04 -23.75
C PRO A 58 -4.31 11.53 -24.58
N ARG A 59 -3.47 10.59 -25.03
CA ARG A 59 -2.45 10.88 -26.04
C ARG A 59 -3.14 11.06 -27.38
N LEU A 60 -3.16 12.28 -27.89
CA LEU A 60 -3.63 12.61 -29.23
C LEU A 60 -2.46 12.51 -30.21
N LYS A 61 -2.79 12.24 -31.47
CA LYS A 61 -1.90 12.41 -32.62
C LYS A 61 -1.84 13.91 -32.98
N PRO A 62 -0.89 14.32 -33.83
CA PRO A 62 -0.84 15.69 -34.35
C PRO A 62 -2.14 16.12 -35.05
N ASP A 63 -2.86 15.18 -35.68
CA ASP A 63 -4.15 15.37 -36.35
C ASP A 63 -5.37 15.40 -35.39
N GLY A 64 -5.12 15.50 -34.07
CA GLY A 64 -6.16 15.56 -33.04
C GLY A 64 -6.85 14.22 -32.74
N LYS A 65 -6.59 13.15 -33.49
CA LYS A 65 -7.21 11.85 -33.25
C LYS A 65 -6.52 11.13 -32.08
N PRO A 66 -7.24 10.35 -31.26
CA PRO A 66 -6.59 9.51 -30.25
C PRO A 66 -5.52 8.60 -30.89
N ARG A 67 -4.29 8.59 -30.34
CA ARG A 67 -3.25 7.64 -30.77
C ARG A 67 -3.68 6.20 -30.53
N ASP A 68 -4.54 5.98 -29.54
CA ASP A 68 -5.00 4.66 -29.14
C ASP A 68 -6.40 4.41 -29.71
N LYS A 69 -6.50 3.47 -30.64
CA LYS A 69 -7.77 3.06 -31.27
C LYS A 69 -8.60 2.21 -30.29
N ARG A 70 -9.94 2.36 -30.30
CA ARG A 70 -10.86 1.43 -29.63
C ARG A 70 -10.57 0.00 -30.14
N GLY A 71 -10.33 -0.95 -29.23
CA GLY A 71 -10.15 -2.38 -29.54
C GLY A 71 -8.74 -2.94 -29.37
N ARG A 72 -7.68 -2.11 -29.35
CA ARG A 72 -6.32 -2.59 -29.02
C ARG A 72 -6.17 -2.57 -27.50
N ILE A 73 -5.93 -3.75 -26.91
CA ILE A 73 -5.65 -4.07 -25.48
C ILE A 73 -5.89 -2.86 -24.56
N LYS A 74 -6.99 -2.92 -23.78
CA LYS A 74 -7.33 -1.97 -22.71
C LYS A 74 -6.03 -1.37 -22.14
N ARG A 75 -5.83 -0.06 -22.30
CA ARG A 75 -4.66 0.65 -21.72
C ARG A 75 -4.43 0.09 -20.33
N ALA A 76 -3.26 -0.49 -20.09
CA ALA A 76 -2.97 -1.08 -18.80
C ALA A 76 -3.25 -0.05 -17.70
N ALA A 77 -3.94 -0.48 -16.64
CA ALA A 77 -4.24 0.34 -15.48
C ALA A 77 -2.97 1.05 -14.99
N MET A 78 -3.09 2.30 -14.51
CA MET A 78 -1.92 3.04 -14.03
C MET A 78 -1.27 2.28 -12.87
N PHE A 79 0.05 2.42 -12.74
CA PHE A 79 0.80 1.81 -11.64
C PHE A 79 0.73 0.27 -11.57
N ALA A 80 0.32 -0.41 -12.66
CA ALA A 80 0.24 -1.87 -12.69
C ALA A 80 1.55 -2.58 -12.32
N LYS A 81 2.71 -2.01 -12.70
CA LYS A 81 4.02 -2.49 -12.24
C LYS A 81 4.32 -2.04 -10.81
N LEU A 82 4.13 -0.76 -10.49
CA LEU A 82 4.44 -0.20 -9.17
C LEU A 82 3.73 -0.94 -8.03
N ARG A 83 2.48 -1.38 -8.20
CA ARG A 83 1.77 -2.14 -7.16
C ARG A 83 2.43 -3.49 -6.83
N THR A 84 3.18 -4.10 -7.76
CA THR A 84 3.72 -5.45 -7.54
C THR A 84 4.68 -5.52 -6.36
N ALA A 85 4.86 -6.73 -5.81
CA ALA A 85 5.79 -6.95 -4.69
C ALA A 85 7.26 -6.66 -5.03
N ARG A 86 7.59 -6.50 -6.32
CA ARG A 86 8.91 -6.03 -6.73
C ARG A 86 9.16 -4.59 -6.28
N TYR A 87 8.15 -3.72 -6.28
CA TYR A 87 8.29 -2.27 -6.11
C TYR A 87 7.61 -1.71 -4.85
N LEU A 88 6.42 -2.16 -4.48
CA LEU A 88 5.76 -1.72 -3.25
C LEU A 88 6.35 -2.48 -2.06
N LYS A 89 7.43 -2.01 -1.44
CA LYS A 89 8.19 -2.73 -0.39
C LYS A 89 7.49 -2.71 0.97
N VAL A 90 7.88 -3.66 1.81
CA VAL A 90 7.49 -3.72 3.21
C VAL A 90 8.72 -4.00 4.05
N GLU A 91 8.82 -3.33 5.19
CA GLU A 91 9.80 -3.55 6.24
C GLU A 91 9.06 -3.71 7.56
N ALA A 92 9.49 -4.62 8.43
CA ALA A 92 8.83 -4.88 9.69
C ALA A 92 9.81 -5.45 10.70
N ASP A 93 9.79 -4.91 11.91
CA ASP A 93 10.59 -5.36 13.05
C ASP A 93 9.73 -5.47 14.32
N ALA A 94 10.36 -5.47 15.50
CA ALA A 94 9.65 -5.59 16.77
C ALA A 94 9.05 -4.26 17.27
N ASN A 95 9.41 -3.14 16.64
CA ASN A 95 9.03 -1.78 17.00
C ASN A 95 7.99 -1.20 16.04
N GLY A 96 7.93 -1.70 14.80
CA GLY A 96 6.91 -1.28 13.85
C GLY A 96 7.04 -1.91 12.47
N LEU A 97 6.39 -1.25 11.52
CA LEU A 97 6.43 -1.61 10.11
C LEU A 97 6.38 -0.37 9.22
N ALA A 98 6.89 -0.50 8.01
CA ALA A 98 6.80 0.50 6.96
C ALA A 98 6.38 -0.16 5.63
N ILE A 99 5.61 0.57 4.83
CA ILE A 99 5.21 0.18 3.48
C ILE A 99 5.46 1.36 2.55
N GLY A 100 6.17 1.13 1.45
CA GLY A 100 6.55 2.23 0.59
C GLY A 100 7.21 1.81 -0.72
N PHE A 101 7.90 2.76 -1.32
CA PHE A 101 8.65 2.58 -2.56
C PHE A 101 10.08 3.06 -2.33
N ASP A 102 11.04 2.45 -3.02
CA ASP A 102 12.46 2.78 -2.93
C ASP A 102 13.03 3.27 -4.27
N GLY A 103 14.24 3.82 -4.21
CA GLY A 103 15.03 4.23 -5.38
C GLY A 103 14.25 5.13 -6.36
N ARG A 104 14.44 4.86 -7.65
CA ARG A 104 13.86 5.69 -8.73
C ARG A 104 12.33 5.66 -8.75
N VAL A 105 11.69 4.56 -8.35
CA VAL A 105 10.23 4.45 -8.39
C VAL A 105 9.55 5.24 -7.26
N ALA A 106 10.27 5.48 -6.15
CA ALA A 106 9.79 6.34 -5.06
C ALA A 106 9.49 7.77 -5.53
N GLY A 107 10.33 8.33 -6.40
CA GLY A 107 10.10 9.67 -6.97
C GLY A 107 8.82 9.73 -7.82
N ILE A 108 8.57 8.70 -8.64
CA ILE A 108 7.32 8.61 -9.42
C ILE A 108 6.12 8.48 -8.48
N ALA A 109 6.22 7.61 -7.47
CA ALA A 109 5.17 7.42 -6.49
C ALA A 109 4.88 8.71 -5.73
N ARG A 110 5.90 9.47 -5.31
CA ARG A 110 5.80 10.74 -4.61
C ARG A 110 5.04 11.79 -5.43
N VAL A 111 5.42 11.97 -6.69
CA VAL A 111 4.76 12.93 -7.59
C VAL A 111 3.26 12.64 -7.68
N HIS A 112 2.88 11.37 -7.75
CA HIS A 112 1.47 11.01 -7.76
C HIS A 112 0.82 11.05 -6.37
N GLN A 113 1.52 10.65 -5.32
CA GLN A 113 1.03 10.64 -3.94
C GLN A 113 0.56 12.02 -3.51
N PHE A 114 1.36 13.05 -3.80
CA PHE A 114 1.11 14.43 -3.38
C PHE A 114 0.63 15.33 -4.52
N GLY A 115 0.50 14.79 -5.74
CA GLY A 115 0.12 15.57 -6.91
C GLY A 115 1.13 16.67 -7.24
N GLU A 116 2.42 16.37 -7.24
CA GLU A 116 3.50 17.34 -7.49
C GLU A 116 3.69 17.62 -9.00
N ARG A 117 4.53 18.61 -9.31
CA ARG A 117 5.05 18.80 -10.68
C ARG A 117 6.07 17.73 -11.01
N GLY A 118 6.00 17.21 -12.23
CA GLY A 118 7.00 16.28 -12.72
C GLY A 118 7.19 16.38 -14.23
N ARG A 119 8.37 15.98 -14.71
CA ARG A 119 8.64 15.91 -16.14
C ARG A 119 7.92 14.73 -16.78
N VAL A 120 7.29 14.95 -17.93
CA VAL A 120 6.56 13.90 -18.67
C VAL A 120 7.52 12.94 -19.38
N ALA A 121 8.69 13.43 -19.78
CA ALA A 121 9.78 12.68 -20.40
C ALA A 121 11.14 13.30 -20.01
N PRO A 122 12.27 12.58 -20.13
CA PRO A 122 13.60 13.16 -19.96
C PRO A 122 13.76 14.40 -20.88
N GLY A 123 14.14 15.54 -20.29
CA GLY A 123 14.25 16.82 -21.01
C GLY A 123 12.93 17.43 -21.52
N GLY A 124 11.78 16.79 -21.25
CA GLY A 124 10.47 17.25 -21.72
C GLY A 124 9.79 18.24 -20.78
N ALA A 125 8.58 18.66 -21.19
CA ALA A 125 7.74 19.58 -20.43
C ALA A 125 7.41 19.06 -19.01
N GLU A 126 7.31 19.99 -18.08
CA GLU A 126 6.75 19.74 -16.76
C GLU A 126 5.22 19.77 -16.79
N TYR A 127 4.63 18.96 -15.93
CA TYR A 127 3.19 18.84 -15.79
C TYR A 127 2.82 18.73 -14.31
N GLN A 128 1.79 19.45 -13.90
CA GLN A 128 1.16 19.29 -12.60
C GLN A 128 0.33 18.00 -12.60
N TYR A 129 0.75 16.99 -11.86
CA TYR A 129 -0.01 15.75 -11.77
C TYR A 129 -1.14 15.90 -10.75
N PRO A 130 -2.35 15.38 -11.02
CA PRO A 130 -3.33 15.24 -9.96
C PRO A 130 -2.91 14.15 -8.98
N ALA A 131 -3.29 14.35 -7.71
CA ALA A 131 -3.01 13.40 -6.64
C ALA A 131 -3.74 12.07 -6.89
N ARG A 132 -2.97 10.99 -6.80
CA ARG A 132 -3.43 9.60 -6.84
C ARG A 132 -2.72 8.92 -5.69
N VAL A 133 -3.42 8.84 -4.55
CA VAL A 133 -2.85 8.42 -3.28
C VAL A 133 -2.56 6.92 -3.35
N LEU A 134 -1.28 6.56 -3.53
CA LEU A 134 -0.81 5.18 -3.66
C LEU A 134 -0.63 4.53 -2.29
N LEU A 135 -0.11 5.28 -1.33
CA LEU A 135 0.08 4.87 0.06
C LEU A 135 -0.95 5.57 0.94
N GLY A 136 -1.70 4.80 1.72
CA GLY A 136 -2.70 5.32 2.64
C GLY A 136 -3.65 4.22 3.08
N LEU A 137 -4.09 4.33 4.32
CA LEU A 137 -5.05 3.42 4.94
C LEU A 137 -6.46 3.76 4.44
N LYS A 138 -7.18 2.74 3.98
CA LYS A 138 -8.63 2.85 3.77
C LYS A 138 -9.36 2.62 5.10
N PRO A 139 -10.64 2.97 5.23
CA PRO A 139 -11.40 2.77 6.47
C PRO A 139 -11.25 1.37 7.11
N GLY A 140 -11.42 0.30 6.33
CA GLY A 140 -11.29 -1.08 6.83
C GLY A 140 -9.86 -1.58 7.06
N ASP A 141 -8.82 -0.78 6.83
CA ASP A 141 -7.45 -1.20 7.15
C ASP A 141 -7.17 -1.09 8.66
N CYS A 142 -7.82 -0.18 9.38
CA CYS A 142 -7.70 -0.07 10.84
C CYS A 142 -8.23 -1.31 11.56
N ASP A 143 -9.43 -1.76 11.17
CA ASP A 143 -10.05 -2.98 11.72
C ASP A 143 -9.18 -4.21 11.42
N LEU A 144 -8.67 -4.31 10.19
CA LEU A 144 -7.73 -5.37 9.80
C LEU A 144 -6.46 -5.38 10.67
N ILE A 145 -5.89 -4.22 10.97
CA ILE A 145 -4.71 -4.12 11.85
C ILE A 145 -5.07 -4.62 13.25
N LEU A 146 -6.19 -4.15 13.80
CA LEU A 146 -6.64 -4.52 15.14
C LEU A 146 -6.92 -6.02 15.25
N ASP A 147 -7.64 -6.61 14.29
CA ASP A 147 -7.94 -8.03 14.25
C ASP A 147 -6.66 -8.88 14.21
N LEU A 148 -5.68 -8.48 13.40
CA LEU A 148 -4.40 -9.17 13.32
C LEU A 148 -3.61 -9.06 14.62
N LEU A 149 -3.60 -7.88 15.25
CA LEU A 149 -2.96 -7.70 16.56
C LEU A 149 -3.61 -8.58 17.63
N LEU A 150 -4.94 -8.54 17.74
CA LEU A 150 -5.69 -9.36 18.69
C LEU A 150 -5.44 -10.85 18.46
N LYS A 151 -5.36 -11.30 17.20
CA LYS A 151 -5.01 -12.68 16.87
C LYS A 151 -3.62 -13.09 17.36
N HIS A 152 -2.65 -12.19 17.39
CA HIS A 152 -1.29 -12.47 17.89
C HIS A 152 -1.21 -12.47 19.42
N VAL A 153 -2.07 -11.72 20.10
CA VAL A 153 -2.10 -11.64 21.57
C VAL A 153 -2.99 -12.74 22.17
N ALA A 154 -4.20 -12.94 21.63
CA ALA A 154 -5.23 -13.79 22.21
C ALA A 154 -5.11 -15.29 21.87
N ARG A 155 -4.20 -15.68 20.96
CA ARG A 155 -3.98 -17.09 20.57
C ARG A 155 -3.07 -17.81 21.53
#